data_AF-A0A2T1M108-F1
#
_entry.id   AF-A0A2T1M108-F1
#
_cell.length_a   1.000
_cell.length_b   1.000
_cell.length_c   1.000
_cell.angle_alpha   90.00
_cell.angle_beta   90.00
_cell.angle_gamma   90.00
#
_symmetry.space_group_name_H-M   'P 1'
#
loop_
_entity.id
_entity.type
_entity.pdbx_description
1 polymer ?
#
loop_
_entity_poly.entity_id
_entity_poly.type
_entity_poly.pdbx_seq_one_letter_code
_entity_poly.pdbx_strand_id
1 'polypeptide(L)'
;MKKIHLDRNHLSFYAIAISSVLILFKVVSTYGENYLKAPLAISGTYQIQSDSLPACLKTQSLPLKIDQSGVFLFAHLANITLDGRMKDNQISLTGTPSALSDCSFAQKSNLKIQASVTDETLVGEIIWDQTTSKTNFIAKKEVVKESSPESH
;
A
#
# COMPACT_ATOMS: atom_id res chain seq x y z
N MET A 1 -22.62 -10.10 55.08
CA MET A 1 -21.99 -9.25 54.05
C MET A 1 -20.72 -8.65 54.63
N LYS A 2 -19.54 -9.07 54.14
CA LYS A 2 -18.24 -8.63 54.66
C LYS A 2 -17.96 -7.22 54.12
N LYS A 3 -18.05 -6.20 54.97
CA LYS A 3 -17.69 -4.82 54.60
C LYS A 3 -16.18 -4.77 54.38
N ILE A 4 -15.78 -4.46 53.15
CA ILE A 4 -14.38 -4.21 52.80
C ILE A 4 -14.02 -2.86 53.44
N HIS A 5 -13.18 -2.88 54.47
CA HIS A 5 -12.62 -1.68 55.08
C HIS A 5 -11.49 -1.17 54.17
N LEU A 6 -11.83 -0.29 53.24
CA LEU A 6 -10.85 0.41 52.43
C LEU A 6 -10.26 1.55 53.28
N ASP A 7 -9.08 1.35 53.84
CA ASP A 7 -8.39 2.37 54.61
C ASP A 7 -8.06 3.58 53.72
N ARG A 8 -8.21 4.81 54.24
CA ARG A 8 -8.02 6.07 53.50
C ARG A 8 -6.63 6.15 52.87
N ASN A 9 -5.64 5.56 53.52
CA ASN A 9 -4.26 5.48 53.03
C ASN A 9 -4.12 4.59 51.78
N HIS A 10 -4.85 3.48 51.71
CA HIS A 10 -4.84 2.61 50.54
C HIS A 10 -5.62 3.23 49.37
N LEU A 11 -6.73 3.92 49.63
CA LEU A 11 -7.49 4.63 48.61
C LEU A 11 -6.64 5.65 47.85
N SER A 12 -5.81 6.42 48.56
CA SER A 12 -4.89 7.38 47.94
C SER A 12 -3.84 6.71 47.04
N PHE A 13 -3.27 5.59 47.50
CA PHE A 13 -2.31 4.82 46.72
C PHE A 13 -2.90 4.31 45.40
N TYR A 14 -4.12 3.76 45.45
CA TYR A 14 -4.81 3.31 44.24
C TYR A 14 -5.17 4.48 43.31
N ALA A 15 -5.59 5.63 43.86
CA ALA A 15 -5.88 6.80 43.05
C ALA A 15 -4.65 7.31 42.30
N ILE A 16 -3.48 7.35 42.96
CA ILE A 16 -2.21 7.74 42.35
C ILE A 16 -1.76 6.72 41.30
N ALA A 17 -1.87 5.42 41.61
CA ALA A 17 -1.48 4.37 40.67
C ALA A 17 -2.36 4.41 39.40
N ILE A 18 -3.67 4.53 39.56
CA ILE A 18 -4.62 4.61 38.43
C ILE A 18 -4.36 5.88 37.62
N SER A 19 -4.19 7.04 38.26
CA SER A 19 -3.94 8.29 37.54
C SER A 19 -2.61 8.25 36.78
N SER A 20 -1.56 7.67 37.36
CA SER A 20 -0.27 7.47 36.70
C SER A 20 -0.39 6.61 35.45
N VAL A 21 -1.10 5.48 35.52
CA VAL A 21 -1.34 4.60 34.36
C VAL A 21 -2.15 5.31 33.29
N LEU A 22 -3.17 6.08 33.66
CA LEU A 22 -3.98 6.86 32.71
C LEU A 22 -3.14 7.93 32.00
N ILE A 23 -2.25 8.61 32.72
CA ILE A 23 -1.34 9.61 32.14
C ILE A 23 -0.37 8.93 31.16
N LEU A 24 0.25 7.81 31.55
CA LEU A 24 1.16 7.08 30.67
C LEU A 24 0.45 6.59 29.40
N PHE A 25 -0.75 6.01 29.55
CA PHE A 25 -1.55 5.55 28.43
C PHE A 25 -1.89 6.71 27.49
N LYS A 26 -2.35 7.85 28.03
CA LYS A 26 -2.60 9.07 27.26
C LYS A 26 -1.38 9.51 26.45
N VAL A 27 -0.20 9.56 27.07
CA VAL A 27 1.05 9.97 26.40
C VAL A 27 1.40 9.00 25.27
N VAL A 28 1.37 7.70 25.54
CA VAL A 28 1.69 6.67 24.53
C VAL A 28 0.68 6.66 23.39
N SER A 29 -0.62 6.76 23.69
CA SER A 29 -1.68 6.84 22.68
C SER A 29 -1.54 8.09 21.80
N THR A 30 -1.31 9.26 22.42
CA THR A 30 -1.13 10.52 21.68
C THR A 30 0.12 10.46 20.79
N TYR A 31 1.19 9.82 21.26
CA TYR A 31 2.37 9.57 20.45
C TYR A 31 2.05 8.64 19.27
N GLY A 32 1.36 7.52 19.52
CA GLY A 32 0.93 6.61 18.46
C GLY A 32 0.09 7.30 17.39
N GLU A 33 -0.91 8.10 17.78
CA GLU A 33 -1.78 8.80 16.83
C GLU A 33 -1.05 9.85 15.98
N ASN A 34 -0.09 10.57 16.57
CA ASN A 34 0.61 11.64 15.86
C ASN A 34 1.76 11.13 14.98
N TYR A 35 2.43 10.04 15.37
CA TYR A 35 3.67 9.59 14.73
C TYR A 35 3.54 8.23 14.02
N LEU A 36 2.57 7.39 14.40
CA LEU A 36 2.31 6.08 13.78
C LEU A 36 1.04 6.14 12.94
N LYS A 37 1.09 6.91 11.86
CA LYS A 37 -0.02 6.97 10.89
C LYS A 37 -0.02 5.71 10.03
N ALA A 38 -1.20 5.13 9.85
CA ALA A 38 -1.37 4.04 8.90
C ALA A 38 -1.00 4.52 7.49
N PRO A 39 -0.28 3.71 6.69
CA PRO A 39 -0.04 4.01 5.30
C PRO A 39 -1.37 4.18 4.54
N LEU A 40 -1.41 5.06 3.53
CA LEU A 40 -2.57 5.24 2.67
C LEU A 40 -2.98 3.89 2.03
N ALA A 41 -4.27 3.56 2.08
CA ALA A 41 -4.78 2.32 1.49
C ALA A 41 -4.92 2.48 -0.03
N ILE A 42 -4.10 1.75 -0.79
CA ILE A 42 -4.02 1.82 -2.25
C ILE A 42 -4.31 0.47 -2.93
N SER A 43 -4.80 -0.53 -2.19
CA SER A 43 -5.19 -1.79 -2.82
C SER A 43 -6.33 -1.59 -3.80
N GLY A 44 -6.24 -2.28 -4.94
CA GLY A 44 -7.24 -2.26 -5.99
C GLY A 44 -6.66 -2.53 -7.37
N THR A 45 -7.55 -2.57 -8.36
CA THR A 45 -7.18 -2.65 -9.77
C THR A 45 -7.10 -1.25 -10.35
N TYR A 46 -6.00 -0.96 -11.05
CA TYR A 46 -5.77 0.32 -11.70
C TYR A 46 -5.63 0.13 -13.20
N GLN A 47 -6.31 0.94 -13.99
CA GLN A 47 -6.18 0.91 -15.45
C GLN A 47 -5.08 1.86 -15.89
N ILE A 48 -3.98 1.31 -16.43
CA ILE A 48 -2.86 2.10 -16.94
C ILE A 48 -3.26 2.76 -18.26
N GLN A 49 -3.10 4.08 -18.32
CA GLN A 49 -3.25 4.90 -19.52
C GLN A 49 -1.91 5.56 -19.82
N SER A 50 -1.34 5.26 -20.98
CA SER A 50 -0.18 5.98 -21.50
C SER A 50 -0.06 5.84 -23.02
N ASP A 51 0.39 6.92 -23.65
CA ASP A 51 0.56 7.01 -25.10
C ASP A 51 1.87 6.34 -25.57
N SER A 52 2.82 6.18 -24.65
CA SER A 52 4.20 5.78 -24.90
C SER A 52 4.58 4.42 -24.30
N LEU A 53 3.61 3.53 -24.07
CA LEU A 53 3.93 2.14 -23.71
C LEU A 53 4.68 1.43 -24.86
N PRO A 54 5.64 0.54 -24.54
CA PRO A 54 6.20 -0.38 -25.50
C PRO A 54 5.08 -1.16 -26.20
N ALA A 55 5.25 -1.46 -27.50
CA ALA A 55 4.23 -2.17 -28.29
C ALA A 55 3.75 -3.48 -27.65
N CYS A 56 4.64 -4.17 -26.94
CA CYS A 56 4.32 -5.42 -26.25
C CYS A 56 3.47 -5.27 -24.97
N LEU A 57 3.26 -4.04 -24.49
CA LEU A 57 2.34 -3.70 -23.40
C LEU A 57 1.14 -2.86 -23.88
N LYS A 58 1.05 -2.57 -25.19
CA LYS A 58 -0.10 -1.89 -25.80
C LYS A 58 -1.24 -2.91 -26.04
N THR A 59 -1.76 -3.49 -24.97
CA THR A 59 -3.07 -4.18 -25.00
C THR A 59 -4.18 -3.18 -24.70
N GLN A 60 -5.38 -3.43 -25.23
CA GLN A 60 -6.54 -2.52 -25.14
C GLN A 60 -6.96 -2.18 -23.70
N SER A 61 -6.56 -2.98 -22.73
CA SER A 61 -6.60 -2.69 -21.29
C SER A 61 -5.40 -3.36 -20.63
N LEU A 62 -4.68 -2.61 -19.78
CA LEU A 62 -3.54 -3.11 -19.01
C LEU A 62 -3.83 -2.89 -17.52
N PRO A 63 -4.52 -3.85 -16.86
CA PRO A 63 -4.84 -3.74 -15.45
C PRO A 63 -3.60 -3.98 -14.60
N LEU A 64 -3.32 -3.03 -13.71
CA LEU A 64 -2.35 -3.13 -12.62
C LEU A 64 -3.13 -3.44 -11.34
N LYS A 65 -3.11 -4.70 -10.90
CA LYS A 65 -3.69 -5.07 -9.62
C LYS A 65 -2.65 -4.86 -8.52
N ILE A 66 -3.01 -4.16 -7.46
CA ILE A 66 -2.15 -3.92 -6.29
C ILE A 66 -2.83 -4.47 -5.05
N ASP A 67 -2.13 -5.33 -4.32
CA ASP A 67 -2.46 -5.82 -2.99
C ASP A 67 -1.46 -5.22 -1.99
N GLN A 68 -1.95 -4.74 -0.85
CA GLN A 68 -1.13 -4.02 0.14
C GLN A 68 -1.16 -4.72 1.49
N SER A 69 0.02 -4.85 2.10
CA SER A 69 0.19 -5.29 3.48
C SER A 69 1.08 -4.29 4.21
N GLY A 70 0.45 -3.33 4.92
CA GLY A 70 1.14 -2.21 5.55
C GLY A 70 1.86 -1.33 4.53
N VAL A 71 3.20 -1.30 4.58
CA VAL A 71 4.04 -0.57 3.61
C VAL A 71 4.49 -1.43 2.43
N PHE A 72 4.24 -2.75 2.46
CA PHE A 72 4.61 -3.67 1.39
C PHE A 72 3.51 -3.74 0.35
N LEU A 73 3.92 -3.81 -0.91
CA LEU A 73 3.04 -3.86 -2.06
C LEU A 73 3.38 -5.10 -2.89
N PHE A 74 2.35 -5.81 -3.27
CA PHE A 74 2.41 -6.88 -4.26
C PHE A 74 1.52 -6.46 -5.41
N ALA A 75 2.02 -6.56 -6.63
CA ALA A 75 1.27 -6.14 -7.79
C ALA A 75 1.41 -7.14 -8.93
N HIS A 76 0.38 -7.17 -9.76
CA HIS A 76 0.35 -7.98 -10.97
C HIS A 76 0.02 -7.06 -12.14
N LEU A 77 0.88 -7.10 -13.16
CA LEU A 77 0.74 -6.36 -14.39
C LEU A 77 0.84 -7.35 -15.56
N ALA A 78 -0.29 -7.69 -16.17
CA ALA A 78 -0.38 -8.79 -17.13
C ALA A 78 0.26 -10.08 -16.56
N ASN A 79 1.35 -10.58 -17.16
CA ASN A 79 2.09 -11.77 -16.71
C ASN A 79 3.33 -11.44 -15.86
N ILE A 80 3.44 -10.22 -15.34
CA ILE A 80 4.56 -9.77 -14.50
C ILE A 80 4.07 -9.66 -13.06
N THR A 81 4.71 -10.42 -12.17
CA THR A 81 4.58 -10.21 -10.73
C THR A 81 5.59 -9.17 -10.31
N LEU A 82 5.12 -8.18 -9.55
CA LEU A 82 5.88 -7.06 -9.05
C LEU A 82 5.78 -7.06 -7.53
N ASP A 83 6.89 -6.82 -6.85
CA ASP A 83 6.95 -6.61 -5.42
C ASP A 83 7.58 -5.25 -5.12
N GLY A 84 7.22 -4.69 -3.98
CA GLY A 84 7.67 -3.35 -3.68
C GLY A 84 7.25 -2.82 -2.35
N ARG A 85 7.43 -1.51 -2.21
CA ARG A 85 7.08 -0.80 -0.99
C ARG A 85 6.55 0.59 -1.28
N MET A 86 5.72 1.07 -0.37
CA MET A 86 5.26 2.43 -0.30
C MET A 86 6.05 3.21 0.76
N LYS A 87 6.45 4.43 0.42
CA LYS A 87 7.05 5.38 1.35
C LYS A 87 6.59 6.79 0.96
N ASP A 88 6.06 7.55 1.91
CA ASP A 88 5.68 8.96 1.70
C ASP A 88 4.79 9.17 0.45
N ASN A 89 3.74 8.34 0.31
CA ASN A 89 2.83 8.30 -0.84
C ASN A 89 3.48 7.99 -2.20
N GLN A 90 4.74 7.53 -2.21
CA GLN A 90 5.41 7.02 -3.40
C GLN A 90 5.49 5.51 -3.34
N ILE A 91 5.12 4.86 -4.44
CA ILE A 91 5.27 3.42 -4.63
C ILE A 91 6.51 3.15 -5.46
N SER A 92 7.24 2.11 -5.10
CA SER A 92 8.31 1.54 -5.92
C SER A 92 8.06 0.05 -6.02
N LEU A 93 7.64 -0.39 -7.20
CA LEU A 93 7.42 -1.79 -7.55
C LEU A 93 8.54 -2.25 -8.48
N THR A 94 9.05 -3.46 -8.29
CA THR A 94 10.06 -4.06 -9.14
C THR A 94 9.66 -5.50 -9.43
N GLY A 95 10.00 -6.02 -10.59
CA GLY A 95 9.79 -7.43 -10.88
C GLY A 95 10.45 -7.87 -12.17
N THR A 96 10.59 -9.18 -12.32
CA THR A 96 11.18 -9.80 -13.50
C THR A 96 10.07 -10.37 -14.38
N PRO A 97 10.02 -9.99 -15.67
CA PRO A 97 9.02 -10.54 -16.59
C PRO A 97 9.37 -11.99 -16.90
N SER A 98 8.58 -12.93 -16.36
CA SER A 98 8.90 -14.36 -16.47
C SER A 98 8.52 -14.97 -17.82
N ALA A 99 7.59 -14.36 -18.57
CA ALA A 99 7.11 -14.87 -19.86
C ALA A 99 6.36 -13.81 -20.69
N LEU A 100 7.04 -12.75 -21.15
CA LEU A 100 6.52 -11.95 -22.26
C LEU A 100 7.18 -12.43 -23.56
N SER A 101 6.44 -13.26 -24.30
CA SER A 101 6.82 -13.70 -25.65
C SER A 101 7.03 -12.51 -26.59
N ASP A 102 6.27 -11.44 -26.39
CA ASP A 102 6.18 -10.31 -27.32
C ASP A 102 7.16 -9.17 -26.97
N CYS A 103 7.76 -9.18 -25.78
CA CYS A 103 8.79 -8.22 -25.37
C CYS A 103 10.17 -8.88 -25.32
N SER A 104 10.88 -8.96 -26.45
CA SER A 104 12.22 -9.59 -26.48
C SER A 104 13.26 -8.91 -25.58
N PHE A 105 13.11 -7.61 -25.30
CA PHE A 105 13.97 -6.86 -24.37
C PHE A 105 13.61 -7.12 -22.89
N ALA A 106 12.36 -7.50 -22.60
CA ALA A 106 11.86 -7.66 -21.23
C ALA A 106 12.36 -8.95 -20.57
N GLN A 107 12.74 -9.96 -21.36
CA GLN A 107 13.14 -11.29 -20.85
C GLN A 107 14.43 -11.29 -20.01
N LYS A 108 15.21 -10.20 -20.02
CA LYS A 108 16.46 -10.04 -19.25
C LYS A 108 16.55 -8.74 -18.46
N SER A 109 15.49 -7.95 -18.42
CA SER A 109 15.49 -6.65 -17.75
C SER A 109 14.49 -6.65 -16.60
N ASN A 110 14.88 -6.10 -15.45
CA ASN A 110 13.89 -5.82 -14.42
C ASN A 110 12.99 -4.68 -14.89
N LEU A 111 11.71 -4.82 -14.57
CA LEU A 111 10.71 -3.78 -14.68
C LEU A 111 10.64 -3.06 -13.34
N LYS A 112 10.77 -1.74 -13.35
CA LYS A 112 10.57 -0.90 -12.18
C LYS A 112 9.44 0.10 -12.45
N ILE A 113 8.49 0.18 -11.55
CA ILE A 113 7.40 1.16 -11.59
C ILE A 113 7.56 2.09 -10.38
N GLN A 114 7.70 3.37 -10.63
CA GLN A 114 7.72 4.41 -9.60
C GLN A 114 6.54 5.34 -9.83
N ALA A 115 5.66 5.47 -8.84
CA ALA A 115 4.51 6.36 -8.96
C ALA A 115 4.20 7.08 -7.65
N SER A 116 3.62 8.28 -7.78
CA SER A 116 3.04 9.01 -6.66
C SER A 116 1.54 8.74 -6.62
N VAL A 117 1.04 8.49 -5.42
CA VAL A 117 -0.38 8.29 -5.16
C VAL A 117 -1.02 9.65 -4.92
N THR A 118 -1.98 10.03 -5.77
CA THR A 118 -2.82 11.22 -5.59
C THR A 118 -4.27 10.77 -5.64
N ASP A 119 -4.91 10.72 -4.48
CA ASP A 119 -6.24 10.16 -4.27
C ASP A 119 -6.37 8.72 -4.80
N GLU A 120 -7.18 8.51 -5.83
CA GLU A 120 -7.40 7.22 -6.49
C GLU A 120 -6.61 7.07 -7.79
N THR A 121 -5.61 7.93 -8.00
CA THR A 121 -4.77 7.94 -9.20
C THR A 121 -3.31 7.70 -8.86
N LEU A 122 -2.66 6.92 -9.71
CA LEU A 122 -1.22 6.71 -9.69
C LEU A 122 -0.64 7.44 -10.88
N VAL A 123 0.30 8.36 -10.62
CA VAL A 123 1.02 9.07 -11.67
C VAL A 123 2.49 8.75 -11.53
N GLY A 124 3.09 8.20 -12.57
CA GLY A 124 4.44 7.64 -12.44
C GLY A 124 5.15 7.33 -13.73
N GLU A 125 6.28 6.67 -13.59
CA GLU A 125 7.15 6.21 -14.66
C GLU A 125 7.31 4.68 -14.57
N ILE A 126 7.24 4.03 -15.73
CA ILE A 126 7.68 2.66 -15.95
C ILE A 126 9.11 2.73 -16.52
N ILE A 127 10.04 2.04 -15.87
CA ILE A 127 11.47 2.07 -16.14
C ILE A 127 11.94 0.62 -16.38
N TRP A 128 12.71 0.41 -17.43
CA TRP A 128 13.30 -0.87 -17.77
C TRP A 128 14.82 -0.78 -17.63
N ASP A 129 15.44 -1.62 -16.80
CA ASP A 129 16.87 -1.49 -16.46
C ASP A 129 17.83 -1.48 -17.67
N GLN A 130 17.45 -2.12 -18.77
CA GLN A 130 18.28 -2.23 -19.97
C GLN A 130 18.02 -1.15 -21.02
N THR A 131 17.08 -0.22 -20.77
CA THR A 131 16.79 0.87 -21.70
C THR A 131 16.69 2.19 -20.95
N THR A 132 17.26 3.26 -21.50
CA THR A 132 17.04 4.63 -21.01
C THR A 132 15.60 5.12 -21.22
N SER A 133 14.72 4.27 -21.75
CA SER A 133 13.33 4.59 -22.04
C SER A 133 12.52 4.56 -20.76
N LYS A 134 12.03 5.75 -20.38
CA LYS A 134 11.05 5.92 -19.33
C LYS A 134 9.69 6.16 -19.98
N THR A 135 8.69 5.42 -19.54
CA THR A 135 7.31 5.61 -20.00
C THR A 135 6.50 6.23 -18.87
N ASN A 136 6.05 7.47 -19.04
CA ASN A 136 5.11 8.07 -18.12
C ASN A 136 3.77 7.37 -18.22
N PHE A 137 3.09 7.19 -17.09
CA PHE A 137 1.75 6.64 -17.05
C PHE A 137 0.87 7.32 -16.01
N ILE A 138 -0.43 7.26 -16.28
CA ILE A 138 -1.48 7.61 -15.33
C ILE A 138 -2.34 6.37 -15.19
N ALA A 139 -2.49 5.86 -13.96
CA ALA A 139 -3.38 4.75 -13.68
C ALA A 139 -4.53 5.22 -12.78
N LYS A 140 -5.76 4.95 -13.21
CA LYS A 140 -6.97 5.27 -12.43
C LYS A 140 -7.51 4.02 -11.78
N LYS A 141 -7.84 4.10 -10.50
CA LYS A 141 -8.47 2.99 -9.78
C LYS A 141 -9.82 2.67 -10.42
N GLU A 142 -10.07 1.39 -10.65
CA GLU A 142 -11.40 0.92 -11.03
C GLU A 142 -12.31 0.96 -9.82
N VAL A 143 -13.50 1.53 -10.00
CA VAL A 143 -14.56 1.46 -9.00
C VAL A 143 -15.05 0.02 -8.96
N VAL A 144 -14.67 -0.72 -7.92
CA VAL A 144 -15.18 -2.07 -7.67
C VAL A 144 -16.70 -1.94 -7.45
N LYS A 145 -17.51 -2.41 -8.40
CA LYS A 145 -18.90 -2.76 -8.10
C LYS A 145 -18.85 -3.99 -7.21
N GLU A 146 -19.13 -3.79 -5.93
CA GLU A 146 -19.26 -4.85 -4.92
C GLU A 146 -20.31 -5.87 -5.39
N SER A 147 -19.85 -7.03 -5.88
CA SER A 147 -20.71 -8.19 -6.06
C SER A 147 -20.96 -8.79 -4.67
N SER A 148 -22.20 -8.62 -4.24
CA SER A 148 -22.89 -9.23 -3.08
C SER A 148 -22.33 -10.58 -2.62
N PRO A 149 -22.23 -10.84 -1.31
CA PRO A 149 -21.78 -12.13 -0.80
C PRO A 149 -22.82 -13.21 -1.13
N GLU A 150 -22.44 -14.15 -1.98
CA GLU A 150 -23.22 -15.37 -2.24
C GLU A 150 -23.10 -16.29 -1.02
N SER A 151 -24.18 -16.34 -0.25
CA SER A 151 -24.42 -17.29 0.83
C SER A 151 -24.44 -18.71 0.28
N HIS A 152 -23.61 -19.59 0.83
CA HIS A 152 -23.76 -21.04 0.73
C HIS A 152 -24.11 -21.62 2.09
#